data_AF-D2U1N1-F1
#
_entry.id   AF-D2U1N1-F1
#
_cell.length_a   1.000
_cell.length_b   1.000
_cell.length_c   1.000
_cell.angle_alpha   90.00
_cell.angle_beta   90.00
_cell.angle_gamma   90.00
#
_symmetry.space_group_name_H-M   'P 1'
#
loop_
_entity.id
_entity.type
_entity.pdbx_description
1 polymer ?
#
loop_
_entity_poly.entity_id
_entity_poly.type
_entity_poly.pdbx_seq_one_letter_code
_entity_poly.pdbx_strand_id
1 'polypeptide(L)'
;MSILINIETKNINDALIQTVNARDLHAFLESKQDFSTWIKKRISDYGFVENKDFIRFHKKMEANNATIIDYYISLDMAKELSMVERNEKGKQ
;
A
#
# COMPACT_ATOMS: atom_id res chain seq x y z
N MET A 1 -2.96 9.75 -18.41
CA MET A 1 -3.13 8.29 -18.23
C MET A 1 -3.71 8.11 -16.84
N SER A 2 -4.94 7.61 -16.71
CA SER A 2 -5.58 7.44 -15.40
C SER A 2 -4.96 6.23 -14.71
N ILE A 3 -4.31 6.44 -13.55
CA ILE A 3 -3.83 5.34 -12.71
C ILE A 3 -5.06 4.77 -12.00
N LEU A 4 -5.38 3.49 -12.24
CA LEU A 4 -6.48 2.80 -11.60
C LEU A 4 -5.94 2.02 -10.40
N ILE A 5 -6.57 2.18 -9.22
CA ILE A 5 -6.25 1.36 -8.04
C ILE A 5 -7.15 0.12 -8.10
N ASN A 6 -6.53 -1.06 -8.21
CA ASN A 6 -7.25 -2.32 -8.18
C ASN A 6 -7.58 -2.72 -6.74
N ILE A 7 -8.84 -3.08 -6.51
CA ILE A 7 -9.29 -3.68 -5.26
C ILE A 7 -9.13 -5.19 -5.36
N GLU A 8 -8.36 -5.76 -4.44
CA GLU A 8 -8.13 -7.20 -4.32
C GLU A 8 -8.65 -7.70 -2.98
N THR A 9 -9.18 -8.92 -2.92
CA THR A 9 -9.50 -9.56 -1.64
C THR A 9 -8.30 -10.37 -1.18
N LYS A 10 -7.85 -10.14 0.06
CA LYS A 10 -6.76 -10.91 0.69
C LYS A 10 -7.20 -11.43 2.05
N ASN A 11 -6.60 -12.53 2.47
CA ASN A 11 -6.75 -13.02 3.84
C ASN A 11 -5.82 -12.21 4.75
N ILE A 12 -6.42 -11.49 5.70
CA ILE A 12 -5.72 -10.84 6.81
C ILE A 12 -6.30 -11.41 8.10
N ASN A 13 -5.48 -12.15 8.85
CA ASN A 13 -5.87 -12.76 10.13
C ASN A 13 -7.16 -13.58 10.05
N ASP A 14 -7.20 -14.52 9.10
CA ASP A 14 -8.31 -15.45 8.82
C ASP A 14 -9.61 -14.79 8.34
N ALA A 15 -9.58 -13.49 8.06
CA ALA A 15 -10.68 -12.76 7.45
C ALA A 15 -10.35 -12.38 6.00
N LEU A 16 -11.28 -12.63 5.08
CA LEU A 16 -11.20 -12.08 3.73
C LEU A 16 -11.59 -10.61 3.77
N ILE A 17 -10.62 -9.73 3.55
CA ILE A 17 -10.86 -8.29 3.51
C ILE A 17 -10.50 -7.71 2.14
N GLN A 18 -11.18 -6.63 1.77
CA GLN A 18 -10.81 -5.84 0.61
C GLN A 18 -9.55 -5.04 0.92
N THR A 19 -8.61 -5.10 -0.03
CA THR A 19 -7.30 -4.47 0.05
C THR A 19 -6.96 -3.81 -1.27
N VAL A 20 -5.96 -2.94 -1.24
CA VAL A 20 -5.32 -2.40 -2.44
C VAL A 20 -3.82 -2.60 -2.35
N ASN A 21 -3.15 -2.62 -3.50
CA ASN A 21 -1.69 -2.62 -3.52
C ASN A 21 -1.17 -1.23 -3.16
N ALA A 22 -0.31 -1.12 -2.15
CA ALA A 22 0.22 0.16 -1.69
C ALA A 22 1.10 0.86 -2.74
N ARG A 23 1.71 0.12 -3.68
CA ARG A 23 2.47 0.71 -4.80
C ARG A 23 1.56 1.42 -5.78
N ASP A 24 0.40 0.83 -6.07
CA ASP A 24 -0.60 1.44 -6.94
C ASP A 24 -1.15 2.72 -6.28
N LEU A 25 -1.44 2.66 -4.98
CA LEU A 25 -1.83 3.84 -4.21
C LEU A 25 -0.72 4.91 -4.21
N HIS A 26 0.53 4.55 -3.98
CA HIS A 26 1.66 5.47 -3.99
C HIS A 26 1.81 6.17 -5.35
N ALA A 27 1.70 5.41 -6.44
CA ALA A 27 1.73 5.93 -7.80
C ALA A 27 0.54 6.85 -8.08
N PHE A 28 -0.67 6.45 -7.66
CA PHE A 28 -1.89 7.25 -7.80
C PHE A 28 -1.82 8.58 -7.05
N LEU A 29 -1.26 8.58 -5.84
CA LEU A 29 -1.05 9.77 -5.03
C LEU A 29 0.13 10.62 -5.53
N GLU A 30 0.89 10.14 -6.53
CA GLU A 30 2.05 10.83 -7.11
C GLU A 30 3.07 11.29 -6.05
N SER A 31 3.25 10.48 -5.00
CA SER A 31 4.22 10.83 -3.94
C SER A 31 5.64 10.81 -4.49
N LYS A 32 6.41 11.85 -4.14
CA LYS A 32 7.79 12.04 -4.63
C LYS A 32 8.82 11.21 -3.87
N GLN A 33 8.43 10.60 -2.75
CA GLN A 33 9.31 9.78 -1.94
C GLN A 33 9.52 8.41 -2.60
N ASP A 34 10.65 7.75 -2.35
CA ASP A 34 10.79 6.33 -2.70
C ASP A 34 9.72 5.53 -1.95
N PHE A 35 9.06 4.61 -2.66
CA PHE A 35 8.00 3.77 -2.11
C PHE A 35 8.41 3.07 -0.80
N SER A 36 9.62 2.53 -0.71
CA SER A 36 10.06 1.75 0.44
C SER A 36 10.17 2.60 1.69
N THR A 37 10.71 3.80 1.55
CA THR A 37 10.81 4.79 2.63
C THR A 37 9.43 5.33 2.98
N TRP A 38 8.60 5.62 1.97
CA TRP A 38 7.25 6.14 2.15
C TRP A 38 6.38 5.16 2.95
N ILE A 39 6.24 3.90 2.52
CA ILE A 39 5.33 2.95 3.17
C ILE A 39 5.77 2.65 4.61
N LYS A 40 7.08 2.49 4.86
CA LYS A 40 7.61 2.26 6.21
C LYS A 40 7.35 3.46 7.12
N LYS A 41 7.54 4.68 6.61
CA LYS A 41 7.26 5.90 7.36
C LYS A 41 5.77 6.01 7.69
N ARG A 42 4.88 5.76 6.73
CA ARG A 42 3.44 5.79 6.95
C ARG A 42 2.97 4.73 7.94
N ILE A 43 3.49 3.50 7.86
CA ILE A 43 3.22 2.44 8.85
C ILE A 43 3.63 2.92 10.25
N SER A 44 4.82 3.48 10.39
CA SER A 44 5.33 3.93 11.69
C SER A 44 4.62 5.15 12.24
N ASP A 45 4.36 6.18 11.41
CA ASP A 45 3.79 7.46 11.85
C ASP A 45 2.33 7.30 12.31
N TYR A 46 1.58 6.37 11.72
CA TYR A 46 0.15 6.14 11.98
C TYR A 46 -0.13 4.88 12.82
N GLY A 47 0.90 4.09 13.15
CA GLY A 47 0.77 2.92 14.01
C GLY A 47 0.01 1.75 13.36
N PHE A 48 0.09 1.61 12.02
CA PHE A 48 -0.52 0.49 11.32
C PHE A 48 0.12 -0.84 11.71
N VAL A 49 -0.70 -1.88 11.84
CA VAL A 49 -0.30 -3.18 12.36
C VAL A 49 -0.38 -4.25 11.27
N GLU A 50 0.70 -5.02 11.11
CA GLU A 50 0.72 -6.16 10.20
C GLU A 50 -0.26 -7.25 10.66
N ASN A 51 -0.92 -7.92 9.71
CA ASN A 51 -2.03 -8.85 9.94
C ASN A 51 -3.29 -8.20 10.53
N LYS A 52 -3.40 -6.86 10.48
CA LYS A 52 -4.64 -6.15 10.81
C LYS A 52 -4.95 -5.12 9.72
N ASP A 53 -4.01 -4.21 9.51
CA ASP A 53 -4.15 -3.10 8.57
C ASP A 53 -3.49 -3.42 7.22
N PHE A 54 -2.48 -4.30 7.22
CA PHE A 54 -1.79 -4.72 6.00
C PHE A 54 -1.13 -6.09 6.12
N ILE A 55 -0.74 -6.65 4.98
CA ILE A 55 0.12 -7.84 4.85
C ILE A 55 1.21 -7.62 3.80
N ARG A 56 2.32 -8.35 3.92
CA ARG A 56 3.47 -8.26 3.01
C ARG A 56 3.62 -9.51 2.15
N PHE A 57 3.89 -9.34 0.88
CA PHE A 57 4.26 -10.42 -0.04
C PHE A 57 5.66 -10.21 -0.57
N HIS A 58 6.49 -11.23 -0.42
CA HIS A 58 7.86 -11.23 -0.91
C HIS A 58 7.90 -11.86 -2.29
N LYS A 59 8.23 -11.06 -3.30
CA LYS A 59 8.42 -11.51 -4.68
C LYS A 59 9.91 -11.61 -4.97
N LYS A 60 10.41 -12.82 -5.19
CA LYS A 60 11.78 -13.05 -5.65
C LYS A 60 11.85 -12.77 -7.15
N MET A 61 12.81 -11.95 -7.56
CA MET A 61 13.14 -11.70 -8.96
C MET A 61 14.35 -12.55 -9.34
N GLU A 62 14.17 -13.48 -10.28
CA GLU A 62 15.21 -14.45 -10.66
C GLU A 62 16.45 -13.80 -11.29
N ALA A 63 16.28 -12.71 -12.04
CA ALA A 63 17.36 -12.10 -12.82
C ALA A 63 18.48 -11.47 -11.97
N ASN A 64 18.15 -10.91 -10.80
CA ASN A 64 19.09 -10.10 -9.99
C ASN A 64 19.15 -10.50 -8.51
N ASN A 65 18.57 -11.65 -8.13
CA ASN A 65 18.39 -12.09 -6.74
C ASN A 65 17.75 -11.01 -5.82
N ALA A 66 17.02 -10.07 -6.44
CA ALA A 66 16.36 -8.97 -5.74
C ALA A 66 15.02 -9.45 -5.18
N THR A 67 14.73 -9.09 -3.92
CA THR A 67 13.43 -9.35 -3.31
C THR A 67 12.64 -8.05 -3.29
N ILE A 68 11.52 -8.03 -4.01
CA ILE A 68 10.55 -6.94 -3.95
C ILE A 68 9.52 -7.30 -2.89
N ILE A 69 9.19 -6.33 -2.03
CA ILE A 69 8.10 -6.48 -1.06
C ILE A 69 6.93 -5.65 -1.57
N ASP A 70 5.80 -6.31 -1.75
CA ASP A 70 4.51 -5.68 -2.00
C ASP A 70 3.70 -5.66 -0.70
N TYR A 71 2.97 -4.56 -0.52
CA TYR A 71 2.12 -4.35 0.65
C TYR A 71 0.68 -4.32 0.15
N TYR A 72 -0.14 -5.23 0.68
CA TYR A 72 -1.59 -5.16 0.52
C TYR A 72 -2.16 -4.55 1.78
N ILE A 73 -2.76 -3.38 1.63
CA ILE A 73 -3.26 -2.56 2.73
C ILE A 73 -4.79 -2.58 2.71
N SER A 74 -5.42 -2.55 3.87
CA SER A 74 -6.87 -2.47 4.00
C SER A 74 -7.40 -1.18 3.36
N LEU A 75 -8.69 -1.17 2.99
CA LEU A 75 -9.30 0.03 2.44
C LEU A 75 -9.27 1.21 3.43
N ASP A 76 -9.35 0.94 4.73
CA ASP A 76 -9.34 2.01 5.74
C ASP A 76 -7.94 2.60 5.89
N MET A 77 -6.89 1.76 5.91
CA MET A 77 -5.51 2.24 5.83
C MET A 77 -5.29 3.05 4.54
N ALA A 78 -5.76 2.57 3.39
CA ALA A 78 -5.62 3.28 2.12
C ALA A 78 -6.27 4.68 2.14
N LYS A 79 -7.48 4.80 2.70
CA LYS A 79 -8.18 6.09 2.88
C LYS A 79 -7.37 7.04 3.76
N GLU A 80 -6.87 6.54 4.90
CA GLU A 80 -6.06 7.35 5.80
C GLU A 80 -4.81 7.89 5.08
N LEU A 81 -4.11 7.06 4.30
CA LEU A 81 -2.95 7.50 3.53
C LEU A 81 -3.31 8.53 2.46
N SER A 82 -4.43 8.36 1.76
CA SER A 82 -4.93 9.34 0.78
C SER A 82 -5.22 10.70 1.41
N MET A 83 -5.83 10.73 2.60
CA MET A 83 -6.11 11.97 3.33
C MET A 83 -4.83 12.71 3.76
N VAL A 84 -3.77 11.97 4.05
CA VAL A 84 -2.49 12.51 4.54
C VAL A 84 -1.68 13.20 3.45
N GLU A 85 -1.71 12.70 2.21
CA GLU A 85 -1.00 13.33 1.09
C GLU A 85 -1.61 14.69 0.70
N ARG A 86 -2.86 14.98 1.10
CA ARG A 86 -3.52 16.30 0.95
C ARG A 86 -3.48 16.90 -0.47
N ASN A 87 -3.35 16.07 -1.49
CA ASN A 87 -3.35 16.50 -2.89
C ASN A 87 -4.71 16.23 -3.55
N GLU A 88 -4.90 16.69 -4.79
CA GLU A 88 -6.17 16.54 -5.51
C GLU A 88 -6.54 15.06 -5.70
N LYS A 89 -5.54 14.17 -5.84
CA LYS A 89 -5.73 12.72 -5.98
C LYS A 89 -6.22 12.07 -4.69
N GLY A 90 -5.69 12.46 -3.54
CA GLY A 90 -6.12 11.94 -2.24
C GLY A 90 -7.57 12.29 -1.85
N LYS A 91 -8.22 13.20 -2.59
CA LYS A 91 -9.63 13.59 -2.40
C LYS A 91 -10.60 12.92 -3.38
N GLN A 92 -10.11 12.22 -4.41
CA GLN A 92 -10.93 11.45 -5.35
C GLN A 92 -11.30 10.10 -4.75
#